data_AF-A0A0D7VXA4-F1
#
_entry.id   AF-A0A0D7VXA4-F1
#
_cell.length_a   1.000
_cell.length_b   1.000
_cell.length_c   1.000
_cell.angle_alpha   90.00
_cell.angle_beta   90.00
_cell.angle_gamma   90.00
#
_symmetry.space_group_name_H-M   'P 1'
#
loop_
_entity.id
_entity.type
_entity.pdbx_description
1 polymer ?
#
loop_
_entity_poly.entity_id
_entity_poly.type
_entity_poly.pdbx_seq_one_letter_code
_entity_poly.pdbx_strand_id
1 'polypeptide(L)'
;MTKTKGLNNTTSKEWLNLITEFLSNGNSQSTKAISKSLGSENKKYNRNERGSKFLIPKNKNLNYVAINPDLEDTEIDKPVTFLAFNGEKLSLKLNYLTELFPNVELVENTYDGGIQLFFNPVDNRYDFTAVACQIFTDYKTLDELTDLNINGISFMFQPNKLKTRAGYTMTE
;
A
#
# COMPACT_ATOMS: atom_id res chain seq x y z
N MET A 1 22.87 -5.24 6.28
CA MET A 1 22.15 -4.93 7.52
C MET A 1 21.74 -3.45 7.54
N THR A 2 21.13 -2.92 6.47
CA THR A 2 21.29 -1.48 6.16
C THR A 2 20.07 -0.72 5.60
N LYS A 3 18.82 -1.20 5.67
CA LYS A 3 17.70 -0.52 4.96
C LYS A 3 16.50 -0.04 5.78
N THR A 4 16.32 -0.45 7.04
CA THR A 4 15.11 -0.08 7.81
C THR A 4 15.20 1.23 8.59
N LYS A 5 16.40 1.77 8.85
CA LYS A 5 16.56 3.06 9.57
C LYS A 5 15.99 4.24 8.77
N GLY A 6 16.03 4.19 7.43
CA GLY A 6 15.50 5.24 6.56
C GLY A 6 13.98 5.28 6.51
N LEU A 7 13.28 4.15 6.65
CA LEU A 7 11.83 4.06 6.46
C LEU A 7 11.01 4.90 7.46
N ASN A 8 11.61 5.37 8.56
CA ASN A 8 10.88 5.90 9.71
C ASN A 8 10.95 7.43 9.87
N ASN A 9 11.80 8.12 9.12
CA ASN A 9 12.00 9.57 9.26
C ASN A 9 12.45 10.22 7.95
N THR A 10 11.53 10.32 7.00
CA THR A 10 11.77 10.86 5.65
C THR A 10 10.56 11.62 5.13
N THR A 11 10.74 12.38 4.04
CA THR A 11 9.63 12.95 3.28
C THR A 11 8.77 11.85 2.65
N SER A 12 7.56 12.17 2.20
CA SER A 12 6.65 11.20 1.55
C SER A 12 7.26 10.57 0.29
N LYS A 13 7.94 11.37 -0.55
CA LYS A 13 8.61 10.88 -1.78
C LYS A 13 9.76 9.93 -1.44
N GLU A 14 10.61 10.30 -0.50
CA GLU A 14 11.71 9.45 -0.03
C GLU A 14 11.19 8.17 0.62
N TRP A 15 10.11 8.26 1.41
CA TRP A 15 9.47 7.10 2.00
C TRP A 15 8.96 6.14 0.93
N LEU A 16 8.31 6.65 -0.13
CA LEU A 16 7.82 5.84 -1.24
C LEU A 16 8.97 5.11 -1.96
N ASN A 17 10.10 5.78 -2.19
CA ASN A 17 11.28 5.16 -2.76
C ASN A 17 11.85 4.06 -1.86
N LEU A 18 11.94 4.32 -0.56
CA LEU A 18 12.47 3.35 0.41
C LEU A 18 11.56 2.13 0.58
N ILE A 19 10.25 2.31 0.62
CA ILE A 19 9.33 1.18 0.77
C ILE A 19 9.29 0.33 -0.50
N THR A 20 9.36 0.94 -1.68
CA THR A 20 9.42 0.18 -2.94
C THR A 20 10.76 -0.54 -3.12
N GLU A 21 11.87 0.04 -2.68
CA GLU A 21 13.15 -0.66 -2.60
C GLU A 21 13.11 -1.81 -1.58
N PHE A 22 12.46 -1.59 -0.44
CA PHE A 22 12.24 -2.62 0.57
C PHE A 22 11.42 -3.80 0.01
N LEU A 23 10.51 -3.54 -0.94
CA LEU A 23 9.66 -4.52 -1.63
C LEU A 23 10.15 -4.90 -3.04
N SER A 24 11.44 -4.72 -3.31
CA SER A 24 12.05 -5.07 -4.61
C SER A 24 12.34 -6.57 -4.72
N ASN A 25 12.35 -7.07 -5.97
CA ASN A 25 12.61 -8.47 -6.28
C ASN A 25 13.97 -8.93 -5.73
N GLY A 26 13.98 -10.07 -5.05
CA GLY A 26 15.16 -10.61 -4.38
C GLY A 26 15.40 -10.06 -2.97
N ASN A 27 14.55 -9.14 -2.50
CA ASN A 27 14.52 -8.67 -1.12
C ASN A 27 13.31 -9.23 -0.35
N SER A 28 12.72 -10.33 -0.84
CA SER A 28 11.47 -10.89 -0.36
C SER A 28 11.54 -11.23 1.13
N GLN A 29 10.74 -10.51 1.91
CA GLN A 29 10.60 -10.73 3.34
C GLN A 29 9.28 -11.42 3.64
N SER A 30 9.27 -12.26 4.67
CA SER A 30 8.05 -12.88 5.16
C SER A 30 7.14 -11.86 5.85
N THR A 31 5.87 -12.20 6.01
CA THR A 31 4.88 -11.35 6.67
C THR A 31 5.31 -10.93 8.08
N LYS A 32 5.89 -11.84 8.88
CA LYS A 32 6.39 -11.48 10.22
C LYS A 32 7.58 -10.52 10.15
N ALA A 33 8.51 -10.74 9.22
CA ALA A 33 9.69 -9.88 9.05
C ALA A 33 9.30 -8.45 8.62
N ILE A 34 8.34 -8.33 7.69
CA ILE A 34 7.80 -7.05 7.27
C ILE A 34 7.07 -6.37 8.43
N SER A 35 6.18 -7.09 9.14
CA SER A 35 5.45 -6.56 10.29
C SER A 35 6.40 -5.95 11.33
N LYS A 36 7.43 -6.71 11.71
CA LYS A 36 8.45 -6.27 12.68
C LYS A 36 9.26 -5.07 12.19
N SER A 37 9.48 -4.96 10.87
CA SER A 37 10.19 -3.84 10.27
C SER A 37 9.36 -2.56 10.34
N LEU A 38 8.08 -2.64 9.99
CA LEU A 38 7.18 -1.49 9.81
C LEU A 38 6.56 -0.96 11.12
N GLY A 39 6.35 -1.81 12.13
CA GLY A 39 5.62 -1.39 13.33
C GLY A 39 5.51 -2.43 14.42
N SER A 40 4.57 -2.19 15.33
CA SER A 40 4.09 -3.14 16.34
C SER A 40 2.59 -3.31 16.20
N GLU A 41 2.07 -4.48 16.57
CA GLU A 41 0.63 -4.75 16.48
C GLU A 41 -0.23 -3.72 17.25
N ASN A 42 -1.30 -3.27 16.61
CA ASN A 42 -2.30 -2.40 17.22
C ASN A 42 -3.39 -3.24 17.89
N LYS A 43 -3.30 -3.38 19.22
CA LYS A 43 -4.23 -4.16 20.03
C LYS A 43 -5.65 -3.59 20.12
N LYS A 44 -5.90 -2.39 19.58
CA LYS A 44 -7.25 -1.80 19.53
C LYS A 44 -8.22 -2.63 18.69
N TYR A 45 -7.70 -3.31 17.66
CA TYR A 45 -8.52 -4.07 16.71
C TYR A 45 -8.48 -5.55 17.04
N ASN A 46 -9.64 -6.10 17.43
CA ASN A 46 -9.78 -7.53 17.74
C ASN A 46 -9.50 -8.38 16.49
N ARG A 47 -8.66 -9.41 16.63
CA ARG A 47 -8.28 -10.31 15.54
C ARG A 47 -9.50 -10.98 14.90
N ASN A 48 -10.48 -11.38 15.71
CA ASN A 48 -11.68 -12.07 15.24
C ASN A 48 -12.63 -11.17 14.42
N GLU A 49 -12.36 -9.85 14.37
CA GLU A 49 -13.23 -8.85 13.75
C GLU A 49 -12.52 -8.08 12.61
N ARG A 50 -11.26 -8.43 12.30
CA ARG A 50 -10.46 -7.72 11.29
C ARG A 50 -10.03 -8.64 10.15
N GLY A 51 -10.06 -8.12 8.92
CA GLY A 51 -9.51 -8.82 7.76
C GLY A 51 -7.99 -8.70 7.61
N SER A 52 -7.36 -7.80 8.37
CA SER A 52 -5.91 -7.53 8.30
C SER A 52 -5.33 -7.28 9.68
N LYS A 53 -4.04 -7.59 9.83
CA LYS A 53 -3.29 -7.11 11.00
C LYS A 53 -3.03 -5.62 10.85
N PHE A 54 -3.46 -4.84 11.82
CA PHE A 54 -3.14 -3.41 11.91
C PHE A 54 -1.90 -3.19 12.77
N LEU A 55 -0.98 -2.38 12.30
CA LEU A 55 0.23 -1.99 13.01
C LEU A 55 0.19 -0.51 13.37
N ILE A 56 0.73 -0.20 14.55
CA ILE A 56 1.20 1.14 14.90
C ILE A 56 2.54 1.34 14.17
N PRO A 57 2.60 2.25 13.18
CA PRO A 57 3.80 2.44 12.37
C PRO A 57 4.94 3.08 13.18
N LYS A 58 6.18 2.75 12.82
CA LYS A 58 7.36 3.48 13.30
C LYS A 58 7.55 4.83 12.58
N ASN A 59 7.08 4.96 11.35
CA ASN A 59 7.11 6.20 10.60
C ASN A 59 5.99 7.14 11.09
N LYS A 60 6.35 8.34 11.55
CA LYS A 60 5.43 9.33 12.11
C LYS A 60 4.50 10.01 11.09
N ASN A 61 4.74 9.81 9.80
CA ASN A 61 3.87 10.31 8.74
C ASN A 61 2.67 9.40 8.50
N LEU A 62 2.69 8.19 9.04
CA LEU A 62 1.64 7.19 8.89
C LEU A 62 0.79 7.13 10.16
N ASN A 63 -0.52 6.96 9.99
CA ASN A 63 -1.47 6.73 11.07
C ASN A 63 -1.61 5.21 11.32
N TYR A 64 -1.61 4.39 10.27
CA TYR A 64 -1.62 2.93 10.40
C TYR A 64 -0.97 2.23 9.20
N VAL A 65 -0.60 0.95 9.42
CA VAL A 65 -0.24 -0.01 8.37
C VAL A 65 -1.16 -1.21 8.51
N ALA A 66 -1.69 -1.71 7.40
CA ALA A 66 -2.40 -2.98 7.34
C ALA A 66 -1.54 -4.00 6.60
N ILE A 67 -1.47 -5.24 7.09
CA ILE A 67 -0.72 -6.33 6.47
C ILE A 67 -1.52 -7.63 6.47
N ASN A 68 -1.47 -8.35 5.35
CA ASN A 68 -1.99 -9.72 5.22
C ASN A 68 -0.89 -10.71 4.86
N PRO A 69 -1.02 -11.98 5.30
CA PRO A 69 -2.05 -12.48 6.23
C PRO A 69 -1.90 -11.96 7.67
N ASP A 70 -2.97 -11.98 8.45
CA ASP A 70 -2.95 -11.67 9.89
C ASP A 70 -2.40 -12.85 10.71
N LEU A 71 -1.08 -12.86 10.89
CA LEU A 71 -0.34 -13.92 11.58
C LEU A 71 0.00 -13.56 13.03
N GLU A 72 -0.31 -14.41 13.99
CA GLU A 72 0.24 -14.38 15.35
C GLU A 72 1.71 -14.80 15.39
N ASP A 73 2.41 -14.40 16.46
CA ASP A 73 3.81 -14.72 16.66
C ASP A 73 4.08 -16.24 16.73
N THR A 74 3.08 -17.02 17.14
CA THR A 74 3.11 -18.48 17.25
C THR A 74 2.83 -19.22 15.94
N GLU A 75 2.19 -18.58 14.96
CA GLU A 75 1.77 -19.23 13.71
C GLU A 75 2.94 -19.46 12.74
N ILE A 76 2.79 -20.36 11.77
CA ILE A 76 3.80 -20.54 10.72
C ILE A 76 3.84 -19.28 9.85
N ASP A 77 5.04 -18.78 9.58
CA ASP A 77 5.23 -17.60 8.74
C ASP A 77 4.79 -17.87 7.30
N LYS A 78 4.22 -16.85 6.64
CA LYS A 78 3.69 -16.96 5.27
C LYS A 78 4.20 -15.78 4.43
N PRO A 79 4.18 -15.89 3.10
CA PRO A 79 4.39 -14.76 2.23
C PRO A 79 3.36 -13.66 2.48
N VAL A 80 3.79 -12.41 2.34
CA VAL A 80 2.88 -11.26 2.36
C VAL A 80 2.00 -11.30 1.12
N THR A 81 0.72 -11.02 1.28
CA THR A 81 -0.23 -10.94 0.15
C THR A 81 -0.73 -9.52 -0.08
N PHE A 82 -0.74 -8.70 0.97
CA PHE A 82 -1.21 -7.32 0.94
C PHE A 82 -0.50 -6.45 1.97
N LEU A 83 -0.19 -5.21 1.57
CA LEU A 83 0.26 -4.13 2.45
C LEU A 83 -0.49 -2.86 2.13
N ALA A 84 -1.02 -2.17 3.13
CA ALA A 84 -1.55 -0.82 2.96
C ALA A 84 -0.99 0.14 4.00
N PHE A 85 -0.83 1.39 3.58
CA PHE A 85 -0.28 2.49 4.36
C PHE A 85 -1.24 3.67 4.24
N ASN A 86 -1.55 4.29 5.37
CA ASN A 86 -2.36 5.50 5.40
C ASN A 86 -1.82 6.45 6.48
N GLY A 87 -1.79 7.75 6.18
CA GLY A 87 -1.62 8.76 7.20
C GLY A 87 -1.91 10.18 6.73
N GLU A 88 -2.36 11.04 7.64
CA GLU A 88 -2.72 12.44 7.34
C GLU A 88 -1.51 13.26 6.88
N LYS A 89 -0.31 12.88 7.31
CA LYS A 89 0.95 13.52 6.94
C LYS A 89 1.63 12.85 5.74
N LEU A 90 1.12 11.71 5.28
CA LEU A 90 1.56 11.12 4.03
C LEU A 90 0.98 11.96 2.89
N SER A 91 1.85 12.61 2.13
CA SER A 91 1.46 13.48 1.02
C SER A 91 2.22 13.02 -0.22
N LEU A 92 1.62 12.07 -0.95
CA LEU A 92 2.14 11.60 -2.23
C LEU A 92 1.47 12.34 -3.36
N LYS A 93 2.26 12.82 -4.32
CA LYS A 93 1.75 13.41 -5.56
C LYS A 93 1.64 12.34 -6.64
N LEU A 94 0.63 12.46 -7.51
CA LEU A 94 0.41 11.52 -8.61
C LEU A 94 1.61 11.43 -9.56
N ASN A 95 2.30 12.55 -9.80
CA ASN A 95 3.53 12.56 -10.61
C ASN A 95 4.63 11.66 -10.03
N TYR A 96 4.77 11.56 -8.71
CA TYR A 96 5.76 10.66 -8.09
C TYR A 96 5.44 9.18 -8.36
N LEU A 97 4.16 8.83 -8.40
CA LEU A 97 3.72 7.46 -8.64
C LEU A 97 3.83 7.09 -10.12
N THR A 98 3.46 8.00 -11.02
CA THR A 98 3.61 7.80 -12.48
C THR A 98 5.07 7.73 -12.90
N GLU A 99 5.99 8.48 -12.25
CA GLU A 99 7.44 8.32 -12.41
C GLU A 99 7.92 6.91 -12.01
N LEU A 100 7.39 6.37 -10.90
CA LEU A 100 7.84 5.11 -10.31
C LEU A 100 7.18 3.86 -10.94
N PHE A 101 5.97 4.04 -11.46
CA PHE A 101 5.11 3.02 -12.04
C PHE A 101 4.51 3.57 -13.35
N PRO A 102 5.24 3.53 -14.47
CA PRO A 102 4.85 4.22 -15.70
C PRO A 102 3.60 3.63 -16.39
N ASN A 103 3.22 2.38 -16.07
CA ASN A 103 2.10 1.66 -16.69
C ASN A 103 0.78 1.89 -15.90
N VAL A 104 0.33 3.14 -15.82
CA VAL A 104 -0.87 3.50 -15.04
C VAL A 104 -2.14 3.19 -15.82
N GLU A 105 -3.02 2.37 -15.25
CA GLU A 105 -4.41 2.23 -15.72
C GLU A 105 -5.29 3.05 -14.78
N LEU A 106 -5.59 4.29 -15.17
CA LEU A 106 -6.45 5.18 -14.41
C LEU A 106 -7.91 4.71 -14.58
N VAL A 107 -8.41 3.97 -13.60
CA VAL A 107 -9.80 3.51 -13.57
C VAL A 107 -10.57 4.36 -12.58
N GLU A 108 -11.42 5.24 -13.08
CA GLU A 108 -12.36 5.97 -12.22
C GLU A 108 -13.45 5.01 -11.72
N ASN A 109 -13.26 4.49 -10.51
CA ASN A 109 -14.35 3.88 -9.76
C ASN A 109 -14.83 4.92 -8.74
N THR A 110 -15.62 5.88 -9.21
CA THR A 110 -16.24 6.89 -8.37
C THR A 110 -17.37 6.24 -7.59
N TYR A 111 -17.19 6.12 -6.28
CA TYR A 111 -18.24 5.72 -5.33
C TYR A 111 -18.40 6.83 -4.28
N ASP A 112 -19.46 6.76 -3.47
CA ASP A 112 -19.65 7.65 -2.32
C ASP A 112 -18.48 7.46 -1.34
N GLY A 113 -17.40 8.21 -1.55
CA GLY A 113 -16.14 8.04 -0.83
C GLY A 113 -14.85 8.31 -1.61
N GLY A 114 -14.85 8.44 -2.95
CA GLY A 114 -13.69 8.94 -3.71
C GLY A 114 -13.31 8.14 -4.97
N ILE A 115 -12.02 8.22 -5.33
CA ILE A 115 -11.40 7.67 -6.57
C ILE A 115 -10.30 6.67 -6.20
N GLN A 116 -10.21 5.56 -6.94
CA GLN A 116 -9.15 4.57 -6.78
C GLN A 116 -8.25 4.50 -8.03
N LEU A 117 -6.95 4.76 -7.88
CA LEU A 117 -5.99 4.63 -8.98
C LEU A 117 -5.28 3.28 -8.90
N PHE A 118 -5.16 2.57 -10.02
CA PHE A 118 -4.52 1.26 -10.10
C PHE A 118 -3.30 1.26 -11.02
N PHE A 119 -2.19 0.74 -10.53
CA PHE A 119 -0.96 0.51 -11.29
C PHE A 119 -0.80 -0.99 -11.45
N ASN A 120 -1.13 -1.54 -12.63
CA ASN A 120 -1.02 -2.96 -12.91
C ASN A 120 -0.99 -3.24 -14.43
N PRO A 121 -0.04 -4.04 -14.94
CA PRO A 121 1.06 -4.68 -14.22
C PRO A 121 2.14 -3.69 -13.81
N VAL A 122 2.62 -3.83 -12.57
CA VAL A 122 3.90 -3.23 -12.18
C VAL A 122 5.04 -4.07 -12.74
N ASP A 123 6.20 -3.43 -12.91
CA ASP A 123 7.39 -4.05 -13.47
C ASP A 123 7.92 -5.21 -12.58
N ASN A 124 8.52 -6.22 -13.20
CA ASN A 124 8.99 -7.46 -12.55
C ASN A 124 10.18 -7.26 -11.57
N ARG A 125 10.67 -6.03 -11.46
CA ARG A 125 11.67 -5.57 -10.49
C ARG A 125 11.12 -5.51 -9.05
N TYR A 126 9.82 -5.67 -8.85
CA TYR A 126 9.18 -5.66 -7.55
C TYR A 126 8.57 -7.02 -7.19
N ASP A 127 8.39 -7.28 -5.90
CA ASP A 127 7.70 -8.48 -5.40
C ASP A 127 6.17 -8.36 -5.46
N PHE A 128 5.65 -7.13 -5.57
CA PHE A 128 4.22 -6.87 -5.76
C PHE A 128 3.85 -6.82 -7.24
N THR A 129 2.58 -7.08 -7.54
CA THR A 129 2.02 -7.13 -8.90
C THR A 129 1.11 -5.95 -9.20
N ALA A 130 0.54 -5.32 -8.17
CA ALA A 130 -0.30 -4.14 -8.31
C ALA A 130 -0.09 -3.15 -7.16
N VAL A 131 -0.30 -1.87 -7.47
CA VAL A 131 -0.42 -0.78 -6.48
C VAL A 131 -1.78 -0.13 -6.64
N ALA A 132 -2.45 0.17 -5.53
CA ALA A 132 -3.65 0.99 -5.55
C ALA A 132 -3.55 2.18 -4.60
N CYS A 133 -4.00 3.33 -5.07
CA CYS A 133 -4.08 4.58 -4.30
C CYS A 133 -5.55 4.97 -4.13
N GLN A 134 -5.95 5.29 -2.90
CA GLN A 134 -7.28 5.80 -2.60
C GLN A 134 -7.22 7.31 -2.41
N ILE A 135 -8.06 8.03 -3.14
CA ILE A 135 -8.19 9.48 -3.09
C ILE A 135 -9.60 9.79 -2.62
N PHE A 136 -9.74 10.20 -1.36
CA PHE A 136 -11.02 10.63 -0.80
C PHE A 136 -11.28 12.07 -1.25
N THR A 137 -12.21 12.27 -2.19
CA THR A 137 -12.49 13.59 -2.76
C THR A 137 -13.93 13.74 -3.23
N ASP A 138 -14.47 14.96 -3.07
CA ASP A 138 -15.74 15.39 -3.65
C ASP A 138 -15.57 15.90 -5.10
N TYR A 139 -14.32 16.02 -5.59
CA TYR A 139 -14.01 16.58 -6.91
C TYR A 139 -14.35 15.60 -8.03
N LYS A 140 -14.95 16.12 -9.09
CA LYS A 140 -15.36 15.36 -10.27
C LYS A 140 -14.32 15.59 -11.36
N THR A 141 -13.82 14.49 -11.92
CA THR A 141 -12.87 14.38 -13.06
C THR A 141 -11.39 14.31 -12.71
N LEU A 142 -10.68 13.54 -13.54
CA LEU A 142 -9.29 13.13 -13.33
C LEU A 142 -8.28 14.27 -13.55
N ASP A 143 -8.62 15.21 -14.44
CA ASP A 143 -7.78 16.37 -14.78
C ASP A 143 -7.59 17.33 -13.58
N GLU A 144 -8.52 17.30 -12.61
CA GLU A 144 -8.45 18.08 -11.37
C GLU A 144 -7.60 17.38 -10.28
N LEU A 145 -7.20 16.11 -10.48
CA LEU A 145 -6.53 15.30 -9.45
C LEU A 145 -5.00 15.51 -9.39
N THR A 146 -4.40 16.24 -10.33
CA THR A 146 -2.92 16.42 -10.36
C THR A 146 -2.38 17.14 -9.12
N ASP A 147 -3.21 17.97 -8.49
CA ASP A 147 -2.85 18.71 -7.27
C ASP A 147 -3.18 17.97 -5.98
N LEU A 148 -3.90 16.84 -6.06
CA LEU A 148 -4.33 16.10 -4.88
C LEU A 148 -3.19 15.37 -4.18
N ASN A 149 -3.32 15.30 -2.85
CA ASN A 149 -2.43 14.53 -2.00
C ASN A 149 -3.03 13.14 -1.78
N ILE A 150 -2.30 12.13 -2.20
CA ILE A 150 -2.61 10.73 -1.93
C ILE A 150 -2.06 10.43 -0.54
N ASN A 151 -2.99 10.16 0.38
CA ASN A 151 -2.71 9.87 1.79
C ASN A 151 -2.83 8.37 2.11
N GLY A 152 -3.20 7.56 1.11
CA GLY A 152 -3.37 6.11 1.23
C GLY A 152 -2.83 5.37 0.00
N ILE A 153 -1.99 4.36 0.23
CA ILE A 153 -1.39 3.52 -0.82
C ILE A 153 -1.34 2.06 -0.37
N SER A 154 -1.58 1.14 -1.29
CA SER A 154 -1.53 -0.30 -1.05
C SER A 154 -0.77 -1.07 -2.13
N PHE A 155 -0.13 -2.16 -1.74
CA PHE A 155 0.69 -3.06 -2.55
C PHE A 155 0.14 -4.49 -2.44
N MET A 156 -0.01 -5.17 -3.58
CA MET A 156 -0.62 -6.50 -3.67
C MET A 156 0.37 -7.49 -4.29
N PHE A 157 0.59 -8.64 -3.67
CA PHE A 157 1.70 -9.56 -4.01
C PHE A 157 1.27 -10.83 -4.73
N GLN A 158 -0.03 -11.14 -4.76
CA GLN A 158 -0.59 -12.28 -5.49
C GLN A 158 -1.74 -11.83 -6.39
N PRO A 159 -1.97 -12.51 -7.53
CA PRO A 159 -2.92 -12.04 -8.52
C PRO A 159 -4.34 -12.28 -8.03
N ASN A 160 -5.21 -11.31 -8.23
CA ASN A 160 -6.65 -11.53 -8.32
C ASN A 160 -7.33 -10.30 -8.96
N LYS A 161 -6.99 -10.01 -10.22
CA LYS A 161 -7.82 -9.12 -11.05
C LYS A 161 -8.99 -9.95 -11.57
N LEU A 162 -10.18 -9.73 -11.04
CA LEU A 162 -11.42 -10.11 -11.72
C LEU A 162 -11.90 -8.88 -12.51
N LYS A 163 -11.83 -8.94 -13.84
CA LYS A 163 -12.48 -7.92 -14.69
C LYS A 163 -13.99 -8.17 -14.67
N THR A 164 -14.75 -7.30 -14.01
CA THR A 164 -16.22 -7.32 -13.98
C THR A 164 -16.81 -6.29 -14.95
N ARG A 165 -18.14 -6.30 -15.12
CA ARG A 165 -18.85 -5.23 -15.85
C ARG A 165 -18.70 -3.85 -15.21
N ALA A 166 -18.40 -3.79 -13.91
CA ALA A 166 -18.16 -2.55 -13.16
C ALA A 166 -16.66 -2.15 -13.16
N GLY A 167 -15.83 -2.76 -14.00
CA GLY A 167 -14.38 -2.57 -14.00
C GLY A 167 -13.65 -3.70 -13.29
N TYR A 168 -12.38 -3.49 -12.97
CA TYR A 168 -11.59 -4.49 -12.24
C TYR A 168 -11.95 -4.45 -10.76
N THR A 169 -12.21 -5.62 -10.19
CA THR A 169 -12.27 -5.80 -8.74
C THR A 169 -11.10 -6.68 -8.31
N MET A 170 -10.56 -6.36 -7.14
CA MET A 170 -9.55 -7.19 -6.50
C MET A 170 -10.31 -8.21 -5.65
N THR A 171 -10.13 -9.51 -5.93
CA THR A 171 -10.69 -10.55 -5.08
C THR A 171 -9.66 -10.95 -4.02
N GLU A 172 -10.09 -11.13 -2.78
CA GLU A 172 -9.25 -11.70 -1.70
C GLU A 172 -8.74 -13.11 -2.05
#